data_AF-A0A848WWT4-F1
#
_entry.id   AF-A0A848WWT4-F1
#
_cell.length_a   1.000
_cell.length_b   1.000
_cell.length_c   1.000
_cell.angle_alpha   90.00
_cell.angle_beta   90.00
_cell.angle_gamma   90.00
#
_symmetry.space_group_name_H-M   'P 1'
#
loop_
_entity.id
_entity.type
_entity.pdbx_description
1 polymer ?
#
loop_
_entity_poly.entity_id
_entity_poly.type
_entity_poly.pdbx_seq_one_letter_code
_entity_poly.pdbx_strand_id
1 'polypeptide(L)' 'MKIIEILKISPKTVATVTTSDDLEFLGKHPDAAGGADLLEFRLDDLVGHLEDAELSISRSTLPIVLTPRHPGE' A
#
# COMPACT_ATOMS: atom_id res chain seq x y z
N MET A 1 18.09 35.93 10.66
CA MET A 1 17.26 34.85 11.24
C MET A 1 16.73 34.02 10.08
N LYS A 2 17.31 32.83 9.82
CA LYS A 2 16.83 31.94 8.76
C LYS A 2 15.63 31.18 9.31
N ILE A 3 14.44 31.50 8.81
CA ILE A 3 13.24 30.68 9.03
C ILE A 3 13.55 29.33 8.37
N ILE A 4 13.65 28.28 9.18
CA ILE A 4 13.59 26.92 8.66
C ILE A 4 12.14 26.76 8.22
N GLU A 5 11.89 26.74 6.91
CA GLU A 5 10.62 26.25 6.38
C GLU A 5 10.51 24.79 6.83
N ILE A 6 9.77 24.57 7.92
CA ILE A 6 9.25 23.24 8.24
C ILE A 6 8.28 22.96 7.10
N LEU A 7 8.74 22.22 6.08
CA LEU A 7 7.86 21.62 5.10
C LEU A 7 6.79 20.88 5.91
N LYS A 8 5.59 21.44 5.95
CA LYS A 8 4.41 20.80 6.55
C LYS A 8 4.01 19.64 5.65
N ILE A 9 4.81 18.58 5.64
CA ILE A 9 4.41 17.30 5.06
C ILE A 9 3.41 16.77 6.08
N SER A 10 2.11 16.85 5.75
CA SER A 10 1.10 16.21 6.57
C SER A 10 1.40 14.72 6.62
N PRO A 11 1.34 14.07 7.80
CA PRO A 11 1.46 12.62 7.89
C PRO A 11 0.50 11.96 6.89
N LYS A 12 0.99 10.93 6.21
CA LYS A 12 0.22 10.16 5.25
C LYS A 12 -0.22 8.84 5.88
N THR A 13 -1.46 8.44 5.63
CA THR A 13 -2.00 7.16 6.08
C THR A 13 -1.73 6.10 5.02
N VAL A 14 -1.31 4.92 5.49
CA VAL A 14 -0.98 3.78 4.64
C VAL A 14 -1.88 2.62 5.04
N ALA A 15 -2.55 2.01 4.07
CA ALA A 15 -3.20 0.71 4.26
C ALA A 15 -2.30 -0.39 3.69
N THR A 16 -1.89 -1.32 4.54
CA THR A 16 -0.99 -2.40 4.17
C THR A 16 -1.78 -3.64 3.74
N VAL A 17 -1.37 -4.23 2.63
CA VAL A 17 -1.92 -5.44 2.01
C VAL A 17 -0.94 -6.57 2.25
N THR A 18 -1.37 -7.59 3.00
CA THR A 18 -0.50 -8.68 3.48
C THR A 18 -1.07 -10.06 3.23
N THR A 19 -2.37 -10.17 2.94
CA THR A 19 -3.08 -11.47 2.83
C THR A 19 -3.84 -11.60 1.52
N SER A 20 -4.22 -12.83 1.18
CA SER A 20 -5.15 -13.11 0.08
C SER A 20 -6.53 -12.47 0.29
N ASP A 21 -6.98 -12.38 1.54
CA ASP A 21 -8.29 -11.81 1.88
C ASP A 21 -8.30 -10.29 1.60
N ASP A 22 -7.18 -9.61 1.86
CA ASP A 22 -7.01 -8.19 1.50
C ASP A 22 -7.12 -8.00 -0.02
N LEU A 23 -6.51 -8.89 -0.80
CA LEU A 23 -6.58 -8.87 -2.27
C LEU A 23 -7.99 -9.15 -2.78
N GLU A 24 -8.70 -10.11 -2.20
CA GLU A 24 -10.11 -10.39 -2.55
C GLU A 24 -11.00 -9.18 -2.24
N PHE A 25 -10.78 -8.54 -1.08
CA PHE A 25 -11.49 -7.34 -0.70
C PHE A 25 -11.25 -6.19 -1.68
N LEU A 26 -10.00 -5.89 -2.01
CA LEU A 26 -9.64 -4.86 -2.98
C LEU A 26 -10.15 -5.19 -4.40
N GLY A 27 -10.18 -6.48 -4.76
CA GLY A 27 -10.75 -6.94 -6.02
C GLY A 27 -12.25 -6.63 -6.17
N LYS A 28 -13.01 -6.74 -5.07
CA LYS A 28 -14.44 -6.38 -5.02
C LYS A 28 -14.67 -4.88 -4.84
N HIS A 29 -13.72 -4.21 -4.21
CA HIS A 29 -13.84 -2.81 -3.81
C HIS A 29 -12.53 -2.05 -4.06
N PRO A 30 -12.20 -1.74 -5.32
CA PRO A 30 -10.90 -1.15 -5.70
C PRO A 30 -10.63 0.23 -5.08
N ASP A 31 -11.68 0.95 -4.69
CA ASP A 31 -11.59 2.26 -4.04
C ASP A 31 -11.81 2.21 -2.51
N ALA A 32 -12.00 1.02 -1.92
CA ALA A 32 -12.40 0.88 -0.51
C ALA A 32 -11.27 0.94 0.51
N ALA A 33 -10.07 1.37 0.12
CA ALA A 33 -8.99 1.67 1.04
C ALA A 33 -9.27 2.88 1.97
N GLY A 34 -10.53 3.27 2.16
CA GLY A 34 -11.06 3.76 3.43
C GLY A 34 -10.45 5.05 3.99
N GLY A 35 -9.88 5.91 3.14
CA GLY A 35 -9.20 7.13 3.57
C GLY A 35 -7.69 6.99 3.80
N ALA A 36 -7.09 5.89 3.35
CA ALA A 36 -5.65 5.80 3.17
C ALA A 36 -5.21 6.75 2.04
N ASP A 37 -4.07 7.40 2.23
CA ASP A 37 -3.44 8.18 1.18
C ASP A 37 -2.75 7.28 0.13
N LEU A 38 -2.36 6.06 0.51
CA LEU A 38 -1.70 5.09 -0.36
C LEU A 38 -1.88 3.65 0.14
N LEU A 39 -1.60 2.71 -0.75
CA LEU A 39 -1.54 1.27 -0.47
C LEU A 39 -0.08 0.80 -0.39
N GLU A 40 0.22 -0.04 0.59
CA GLU A 40 1.49 -0.78 0.65
C GLU A 40 1.23 -2.27 0.39
N PHE A 41 1.88 -2.85 -0.62
CA PHE A 41 1.86 -4.30 -0.84
C PHE A 41 3.13 -4.92 -0.27
N ARG A 42 2.97 -5.75 0.77
CA ARG A 42 4.07 -6.52 1.37
C ARG A 42 4.29 -7.78 0.55
N LEU A 43 5.23 -7.67 -0.40
CA LEU A 43 5.48 -8.75 -1.36
C LEU A 43 6.04 -10.01 -0.68
N ASP A 44 6.67 -9.84 0.48
CA ASP A 44 7.15 -10.93 1.33
C ASP A 44 6.01 -11.74 1.96
N ASP A 45 4.88 -11.11 2.30
CA ASP A 45 3.70 -11.80 2.81
C ASP A 45 2.84 -12.39 1.67
N LEU A 46 2.94 -11.82 0.47
CA LEU A 46 2.14 -12.16 -0.71
C LEU A 46 2.84 -13.10 -1.71
N VAL A 47 3.93 -13.79 -1.34
CA VAL A 47 4.73 -14.64 -2.25
C VAL A 47 3.88 -15.67 -3.01
N GLY A 48 2.83 -16.22 -2.38
CA GLY A 48 1.91 -17.17 -3.00
C GLY A 48 0.81 -16.56 -3.89
N HIS A 49 0.72 -15.23 -3.94
CA HIS A 49 -0.40 -14.47 -4.51
C HIS A 49 0.08 -13.28 -5.36
N LEU A 50 1.28 -13.36 -5.95
CA LEU A 50 1.88 -12.23 -6.67
C LEU A 50 1.08 -11.82 -7.92
N GLU A 51 0.44 -12.77 -8.62
CA GLU A 51 -0.42 -12.47 -9.77
C GLU A 51 -1.68 -11.70 -9.35
N ASP A 52 -2.31 -12.10 -8.24
CA ASP A 52 -3.47 -11.40 -7.66
C ASP A 52 -3.10 -10.01 -7.14
N ALA A 53 -1.89 -9.87 -6.57
CA ALA A 53 -1.33 -8.59 -6.16
C ALA A 53 -1.11 -7.67 -7.37
N GLU A 54 -0.51 -8.16 -8.46
CA GLU A 54 -0.32 -7.41 -9.71
C GLU A 54 -1.66 -6.94 -10.28
N LEU A 55 -2.67 -7.81 -10.30
CA LEU A 55 -4.00 -7.44 -10.76
C LEU A 55 -4.63 -6.34 -9.90
N SER A 56 -4.48 -6.43 -8.57
CA SER A 56 -4.97 -5.42 -7.63
C SER A 56 -4.25 -4.08 -7.82
N ILE A 57 -2.92 -4.11 -8.00
CA ILE A 57 -2.08 -2.95 -8.31
C ILE A 57 -2.57 -2.26 -9.60
N SER A 58 -2.83 -3.03 -10.65
CA SER A 58 -3.27 -2.50 -11.95
C SER A 58 -4.64 -1.79 -11.91
N ARG A 59 -5.47 -2.12 -10.92
CA ARG A 59 -6.82 -1.60 -10.74
C ARG A 59 -6.88 -0.46 -9.71
N SER A 60 -5.86 -0.31 -8.89
CA SER A 60 -5.83 0.69 -7.83
C SER A 60 -5.71 2.11 -8.41
N THR A 61 -6.51 3.01 -7.86
CA THR A 61 -6.48 4.45 -8.15
C THR A 61 -5.58 5.22 -7.17
N LEU A 62 -5.20 4.59 -6.05
CA LEU A 62 -4.31 5.17 -5.05
C LEU A 62 -2.84 4.96 -5.41
N PRO A 63 -1.94 5.85 -4.95
CA PRO A 63 -0.51 5.60 -4.97
C PRO A 63 -0.15 4.28 -4.29
N ILE A 64 0.89 3.61 -4.80
CA ILE A 64 1.29 2.28 -4.36
C ILE A 64 2.75 2.29 -3.93
N VAL A 65 3.02 1.60 -2.83
CA VAL A 65 4.37 1.23 -2.39
C VAL A 65 4.48 -0.30 -2.44
N LEU A 66 5.54 -0.80 -3.06
CA LEU A 66 5.86 -2.22 -3.07
C LEU A 66 7.02 -2.46 -2.11
N THR A 67 6.81 -3.29 -1.10
CA THR A 67 7.79 -3.53 -0.04
C THR A 67 8.10 -5.02 0.03
N PRO A 68 9.20 -5.48 -0.59
CA PRO A 68 9.76 -6.80 -0.31
C PRO A 68 10.64 -6.70 0.94
N ARG A 69 10.13 -7.10 2.10
CA ARG A 69 10.88 -7.02 3.36
C ARG A 69 11.58 -8.33 3.69
N HIS A 70 12.85 -8.25 4.10
CA HIS A 70 13.56 -9.42 4.59
C HIS A 70 13.09 -9.76 6.02
N PRO A 71 12.97 -11.04 6.41
CA PRO A 71 12.54 -11.43 7.77
C PRO A 71 13.44 -10.94 8.93
N GLY A 72 14.58 -10.31 8.63
CA GLY A 72 15.53 -9.80 9.61
C GLY A 72 15.51 -8.27 9.78
N GLU A 73 14.57 -7.58 9.12
CA GLU A 73 14.42 -6.11 9.10
C GLU A 73 13.19 -5.59 9.86
#